data_AF-A0A3R5ZTH7-F1
#
_entry.id   AF-A0A3R5ZTH7-F1
#
_cell.length_a   1.000
_cell.length_b   1.000
_cell.length_c   1.000
_cell.angle_alpha   90.00
_cell.angle_beta   90.00
_cell.angle_gamma   90.00
#
_symmetry.space_group_name_H-M   'P 1'
#
loop_
_entity.id
_entity.type
_entity.pdbx_description
1 polymer ?
#
loop_
_entity_poly.entity_id
_entity_poly.type
_entity_poly.pdbx_seq_one_letter_code
_entity_poly.pdbx_strand_id
1 'polypeptide(L)' 'MLVHNTKFVEMLDKKDSIVWQEKYPVQAGIADGHIYIDKELNPEDYRIHAYTRFSFLDDTIVLSILRRYVS' A
#
# COMPACT_ATOMS: atom_id res chain seq x y z
N MET A 1 5.72 -16.41 20.98
CA MET A 1 4.97 -16.08 19.74
C MET A 1 5.22 -14.61 19.46
N LEU A 2 6.17 -14.29 18.57
CA LEU A 2 6.48 -12.89 18.25
C LEU A 2 5.42 -12.39 17.28
N VAL A 3 4.61 -11.45 17.76
CA VAL A 3 3.46 -10.88 17.07
C VAL A 3 3.96 -9.86 16.05
N HIS A 4 4.42 -10.34 14.90
CA HIS A 4 4.83 -9.52 13.76
C HIS A 4 3.59 -9.10 12.94
N ASN A 5 2.63 -8.47 13.62
CA ASN A 5 1.27 -8.29 13.11
C ASN A 5 1.05 -6.87 12.60
N THR A 6 1.93 -6.37 11.75
CA THR A 6 1.74 -5.05 11.17
C THR A 6 2.07 -5.07 9.69
N LYS A 7 1.10 -4.65 8.90
CA LYS A 7 1.22 -4.39 7.47
C LYS A 7 1.40 -2.90 7.27
N PHE A 8 2.44 -2.53 6.56
CA PHE A 8 2.70 -1.16 6.13
C PHE A 8 2.09 -1.00 4.74
N VAL A 9 1.32 0.07 4.54
CA VAL A 9 0.74 0.40 3.25
C VAL A 9 1.13 1.82 2.91
N GLU A 10 1.72 2.00 1.74
CA GLU A 10 2.18 3.28 1.20
C GLU A 10 1.56 3.49 -0.16
N MET A 11 1.15 4.73 -0.45
CA MET A 11 0.79 5.17 -1.79
C MET A 11 1.89 6.08 -2.32
N LEU A 12 2.36 5.78 -3.51
CA LEU A 12 3.44 6.49 -4.19
C LEU A 12 2.92 7.15 -5.45
N ASP A 13 3.44 8.34 -5.74
CA ASP A 13 3.26 8.98 -7.03
C ASP A 13 4.18 8.37 -8.11
N LYS A 14 4.14 8.96 -9.31
CA LYS A 14 4.99 8.56 -10.43
C LYS A 14 6.50 8.79 -10.22
N LYS A 15 6.88 9.58 -9.21
CA LYS A 15 8.28 9.89 -8.85
C LYS A 15 8.78 9.04 -7.68
N ASP A 16 8.05 7.98 -7.31
CA ASP A 16 8.31 7.17 -6.13
C ASP A 16 8.24 7.97 -4.81
N SER A 17 7.55 9.12 -4.79
CA SER A 17 7.34 9.90 -3.57
C SER A 17 6.12 9.38 -2.82
N ILE A 18 6.26 9.12 -1.52
CA ILE A 18 5.15 8.70 -0.66
C ILE A 18 4.19 9.88 -0.48
N VAL A 19 2.96 9.71 -0.93
CA VAL A 19 1.88 10.72 -0.81
C VAL A 19 0.86 10.36 0.28
N TRP A 20 0.83 9.10 0.72
CA TRP A 20 0.01 8.64 1.85
C TRP A 20 0.62 7.37 2.45
N GLN A 21 0.48 7.17 3.76
CA GLN A 21 0.93 5.96 4.43
C GLN A 21 0.08 5.64 5.67
N GLU A 22 -0.15 4.35 5.92
CA GLU A 22 -0.81 3.88 7.14
C GLU A 22 -0.30 2.49 7.55
N LYS A 23 -0.51 2.14 8.83
CA LYS A 23 -0.16 0.83 9.40
C LYS A 23 -1.43 0.12 9.81
N TYR A 24 -1.60 -1.11 9.36
CA TYR A 24 -2.73 -1.94 9.74
C TYR A 24 -2.29 -3.13 10.61
N PRO A 25 -3.03 -3.44 11.69
CA PRO A 25 -2.81 -4.65 12.43
C PRO A 25 -3.16 -5.87 11.57
N VAL A 26 -2.30 -6.89 11.59
CA VAL A 26 -2.58 -8.17 10.94
C VAL A 26 -3.18 -9.12 11.96
N GLN A 27 -4.38 -9.61 11.72
CA GLN A 27 -5.06 -10.59 12.56
C GLN A 27 -5.37 -11.82 11.72
N ALA A 28 -4.96 -13.00 12.20
CA ALA A 28 -5.10 -14.27 11.48
C ALA A 28 -4.59 -14.23 10.02
N GLY A 29 -3.51 -13.48 9.75
CA GLY A 29 -2.92 -13.33 8.42
C GLY A 29 -3.64 -12.33 7.50
N ILE A 30 -4.70 -11.66 7.98
CA ILE A 30 -5.49 -10.68 7.24
C ILE A 30 -5.31 -9.30 7.87
N ALA A 31 -5.23 -8.26 7.04
CA ALA A 31 -5.23 -6.87 7.49
C ALA A 31 -6.30 -6.11 6.73
N ASP A 32 -7.31 -5.68 7.46
CA ASP A 32 -8.42 -4.87 6.95
C ASP A 32 -8.15 -3.38 7.18
N GLY A 33 -8.48 -2.55 6.20
CA GLY A 33 -8.16 -1.12 6.22
C GLY A 33 -8.78 -0.36 5.05
N HIS A 34 -8.61 0.97 5.06
CA HIS A 34 -9.16 1.88 4.07
C HIS A 34 -8.09 2.85 3.59
N ILE A 35 -7.92 2.97 2.27
CA ILE A 35 -7.06 3.99 1.69
C ILE A 35 -7.91 5.23 1.41
N TYR A 36 -7.49 6.37 1.96
CA TYR A 36 -8.13 7.65 1.73
C TYR A 36 -7.37 8.42 0.65
N ILE A 37 -8.07 8.78 -0.43
CA ILE A 37 -7.51 9.57 -1.53
C ILE A 37 -7.85 11.03 -1.26
N ASP A 38 -6.81 11.85 -1.10
CA ASP A 38 -6.99 13.30 -0.96
C ASP A 38 -7.53 13.89 -2.27
N LYS A 39 -8.49 14.81 -2.16
CA LYS A 39 -9.10 15.51 -3.30
C LYS A 39 -8.12 16.47 -3.98
N GLU A 40 -7.06 16.87 -3.29
CA GLU A 40 -6.01 17.75 -3.81
C GLU A 40 -4.96 16.97 -4.64
N LEU A 41 -5.05 15.64 -4.71
CA LEU A 41 -4.16 14.84 -5.55
C LEU A 41 -4.46 15.09 -7.03
N ASN A 42 -3.37 15.23 -7.80
CA ASN A 42 -3.46 15.39 -9.24
C ASN A 42 -4.03 14.12 -9.90
N PRO A 43 -4.77 14.24 -11.01
CA PRO A 43 -5.32 13.09 -11.74
C PRO A 43 -4.20 12.38 -12.53
N GLU A 44 -3.49 11.48 -11.86
CA GLU A 44 -2.31 10.76 -12.37
C GLU A 44 -2.32 9.29 -11.89
N ASP A 45 -1.34 8.50 -12.33
CA ASP A 45 -1.15 7.13 -11.87
C ASP A 45 -0.42 7.08 -10.51
N TYR A 46 -1.01 6.34 -9.58
CA TYR A 46 -0.44 6.06 -8.25
C TYR A 46 -0.22 4.56 -8.06
N ARG A 47 0.82 4.21 -7.31
CA ARG A 47 1.11 2.82 -6.91
C ARG A 47 0.87 2.63 -5.44
N ILE A 48 0.36 1.47 -5.05
CA ILE A 48 0.20 1.10 -3.65
C ILE A 48 1.20 -0.01 -3.34
N HIS A 49 2.08 0.23 -2.39
CA HIS A 49 2.99 -0.76 -1.85
C HIS A 49 2.44 -1.26 -0.52
N ALA A 50 2.43 -2.58 -0.34
CA ALA A 50 1.95 -3.22 0.86
C ALA A 50 2.93 -4.30 1.28
N TYR A 51 3.54 -4.14 2.45
CA TYR A 51 4.62 -5.02 2.91
C TYR A 51 4.58 -5.21 4.42
N THR A 52 5.22 -6.28 4.91
CA THR A 52 5.49 -6.48 6.33
C THR A 52 6.96 -6.21 6.60
N ARG A 53 7.35 -6.02 7.87
CA ARG A 53 8.76 -5.77 8.26
C ARG A 53 9.74 -6.82 7.71
N PHE A 54 9.29 -8.06 7.49
CA PHE A 54 10.12 -9.16 7.01
C PHE A 54 9.95 -9.45 5.51
N SER A 55 9.14 -8.66 4.80
CA SER A 55 8.97 -8.77 3.35
C SER A 55 10.16 -8.20 2.56
N PHE A 56 11.20 -7.66 3.22
CA PHE A 56 12.45 -7.17 2.61
C PHE A 56 13.44 -8.30 2.25
N LEU A 57 12.93 -9.41 1.73
CA LEU A 57 13.69 -10.40 0.97
C LEU A 57 13.16 -10.30 -0.46
N ASP A 58 14.06 -10.24 -1.44
CA ASP A 58 13.95 -10.00 -2.91
C ASP A 58 12.67 -10.41 -3.69
N ASP A 59 11.69 -11.07 -3.08
CA ASP A 59 10.47 -11.60 -3.70
C ASP A 59 9.26 -10.67 -3.53
N THR A 60 9.42 -9.36 -3.82
CA THR A 60 8.26 -8.44 -3.79
C THR A 60 7.41 -8.63 -5.05
N ILE A 61 6.29 -9.35 -4.92
CA ILE A 61 5.19 -9.26 -5.89
C ILE A 61 4.61 -7.84 -5.77
N VAL A 62 5.02 -6.94 -6.66
CA VAL A 62 4.40 -5.62 -6.80
C VAL A 62 2.97 -5.82 -7.27
N LEU A 63 2.00 -5.67 -6.36
CA LEU A 63 0.59 -5.72 -6.69
C LEU A 63 0.15 -4.34 -7.22
N SER A 64 0.33 -4.09 -8.51
CA SER A 64 -0.18 -2.88 -9.16
C SER A 64 -1.68 -3.04 -9.46
N ILE A 65 -2.53 -2.36 -8.68
CA ILE A 65 -3.96 -2.26 -9.00
C ILE A 65 -4.12 -1.19 -10.08
N LEU A 66 -4.24 -1.60 -11.35
CA LEU A 66 -4.58 -0.71 -12.46
C LEU A 66 -6.12 -0.54 -12.52
N ARG A 67 -6.66 0.56 -11.99
CA ARG A 67 -8.06 0.93 -12.26
C ARG A 67 -8.13 1.78 -13.52
N ARG A 68 -8.54 1.17 -14.63
CA ARG A 68 -8.88 1.87 -15.87
C ARG A 68 -10.28 2.47 -15.72
N TYR A 69 -10.37 3.80 -15.57
CA TYR A 69 -11.63 4.51 -15.76
C TYR A 69 -11.98 4.48 -17.26
N VAL A 70 -13.13 3.92 -17.61
CA VAL A 70 -13.73 4.07 -18.94
C VAL A 70 -14.88 5.07 -18.76
N SER A 71 -14.81 6.21 -19.46
CA SER A 71 -15.87 7.22 -19.49
C SER A 71 -17.07 6.74 -20.30
#